data_AF-A0A2N2BPL1-F1
#
_entry.id   AF-A0A2N2BPL1-F1
#
_cell.length_a   1.000
_cell.length_b   1.000
_cell.length_c   1.000
_cell.angle_alpha   90.00
_cell.angle_beta   90.00
_cell.angle_gamma   90.00
#
_symmetry.space_group_name_H-M   'P 1'
#
loop_
_entity.id
_entity.type
_entity.pdbx_description
1 polymer ?
#
loop_
_entity_poly.entity_id
_entity_poly.type
_entity_poly.pdbx_seq_one_letter_code
_entity_poly.pdbx_strand_id
1 'polypeptide(L)'
;MAGLLRGIARTAVISGTATAVSKNVSRRQAQRFAEKDQQAYAQQQQQVYQQQAPPQQSYREDVDFDEQLAQLSKLGQLRDQGILTQQEFEAKKRQILGV
;
A
#
# COMPACT_ATOMS: atom_id res chain seq x y z
N MET A 1 -7.07 -86.85 8.75
CA MET A 1 -7.63 -86.44 10.05
C MET A 1 -7.61 -84.93 10.14
N ALA A 2 -8.70 -84.33 10.62
CA ALA A 2 -9.13 -82.96 10.38
C ALA A 2 -8.35 -81.87 11.15
N GLY A 3 -8.16 -80.71 10.51
CA GLY A 3 -7.46 -79.55 11.05
C GLY A 3 -8.34 -78.67 11.96
N LEU A 4 -7.87 -78.48 13.19
CA LEU A 4 -8.38 -77.58 14.23
C LEU A 4 -7.75 -76.18 14.11
N LEU A 5 -8.06 -75.41 13.06
CA LEU A 5 -7.52 -74.04 12.92
C LEU A 5 -8.58 -73.00 12.53
N ARG A 6 -9.81 -73.13 13.06
CA ARG A 6 -10.89 -72.13 12.87
C ARG A 6 -11.17 -71.24 14.08
N GLY A 7 -10.16 -70.98 14.92
CA GLY A 7 -10.36 -70.36 16.25
C GLY A 7 -9.83 -68.94 16.48
N ILE A 8 -9.04 -68.34 15.57
CA ILE A 8 -8.20 -67.17 15.92
C ILE A 8 -8.60 -65.83 15.27
N ALA A 9 -9.73 -65.75 14.57
CA ALA A 9 -10.04 -64.61 13.70
C ALA A 9 -10.84 -63.44 14.33
N ARG A 10 -11.04 -63.35 15.65
CA ARG A 10 -11.98 -62.35 16.23
C ARG A 10 -11.42 -61.29 17.18
N THR A 11 -10.11 -61.21 17.43
CA THR A 11 -9.52 -60.30 18.44
C THR A 11 -8.57 -59.23 17.88
N ALA A 12 -8.87 -58.64 16.71
CA ALA A 12 -7.99 -57.62 16.11
C ALA A 12 -8.66 -56.26 15.80
N VAL A 13 -9.97 -56.09 15.99
CA VAL A 13 -10.68 -54.93 15.39
C VAL A 13 -10.95 -53.77 16.36
N ILE A 14 -10.76 -53.93 17.67
CA ILE A 14 -11.24 -52.94 18.66
C ILE A 14 -10.17 -51.92 19.11
N SER A 15 -8.89 -52.08 18.75
CA SER A 15 -7.81 -51.22 19.28
C SER A 15 -7.29 -50.11 18.35
N GLY A 16 -7.85 -49.94 17.14
CA GLY A 16 -7.23 -49.09 16.10
C GLY A 16 -7.67 -47.62 16.02
N THR A 17 -8.77 -47.20 16.65
CA THR A 17 -9.37 -45.87 16.39
C THR A 17 -8.83 -44.74 17.28
N ALA A 18 -8.05 -45.04 18.32
CA ALA A 18 -7.49 -44.02 19.22
C ALA A 18 -6.32 -43.22 18.61
N THR A 19 -5.60 -43.79 17.63
CA THR A 19 -4.45 -43.11 16.97
C THR A 19 -4.89 -42.15 15.86
N ALA A 20 -6.14 -42.19 15.41
CA ALA A 20 -6.65 -41.37 14.31
C ALA A 20 -6.98 -39.93 14.70
N VAL A 21 -7.44 -39.69 15.94
CA VAL A 21 -7.89 -38.36 16.41
C VAL A 21 -6.69 -37.45 16.77
N SER A 22 -5.63 -38.02 17.34
CA SER A 22 -4.39 -37.26 17.67
C SER A 22 -3.65 -36.78 16.42
N LYS A 23 -3.63 -37.59 15.35
CA LYS A 23 -3.02 -37.23 14.06
C LYS A 23 -3.78 -36.10 13.35
N ASN A 24 -5.10 -36.02 13.54
CA ASN A 24 -5.94 -34.97 12.94
C ASN A 24 -5.79 -33.61 13.64
N VAL A 25 -5.67 -33.57 14.97
CA VAL A 25 -5.44 -32.31 15.70
C VAL A 25 -4.03 -31.77 15.42
N SER A 26 -3.01 -32.63 15.38
CA SER A 26 -1.65 -32.23 15.00
C SER A 26 -1.58 -31.66 13.58
N ARG A 27 -2.26 -32.30 12.61
CA ARG A 27 -2.39 -31.76 11.24
C ARG A 27 -3.11 -30.42 11.21
N ARG A 28 -4.17 -30.26 12.00
CA ARG A 28 -4.93 -29.01 12.05
C ARG A 28 -4.13 -27.88 12.69
N GLN A 29 -3.33 -28.17 13.72
CA GLN A 29 -2.41 -27.20 14.31
C GLN A 29 -1.31 -26.83 13.30
N ALA A 30 -0.67 -27.81 12.65
CA ALA A 30 0.33 -27.56 11.62
C ALA A 30 -0.23 -26.75 10.44
N GLN A 31 -1.47 -27.02 10.01
CA GLN A 31 -2.17 -26.23 9.00
C GLN A 31 -2.43 -24.80 9.47
N ARG A 32 -2.83 -24.58 10.74
CA ARG A 32 -3.01 -23.23 11.28
C ARG A 32 -1.70 -22.44 11.36
N PHE A 33 -0.58 -23.09 11.67
CA PHE A 33 0.74 -22.44 11.64
C PHE A 33 1.17 -22.15 10.19
N ALA A 34 0.98 -23.10 9.26
CA ALA A 34 1.28 -22.89 7.85
C ALA A 34 0.41 -21.80 7.19
N GLU A 35 -0.87 -21.72 7.54
CA GLU A 35 -1.79 -20.65 7.10
C GLU A 35 -1.35 -19.29 7.64
N LYS A 36 -0.92 -19.21 8.90
CA LYS A 36 -0.40 -17.96 9.50
C LYS A 36 0.89 -17.49 8.84
N ASP A 37 1.82 -18.41 8.55
CA ASP A 37 3.06 -18.08 7.84
C ASP A 37 2.78 -17.58 6.42
N GLN A 38 1.86 -18.21 5.68
CA GLN A 38 1.46 -17.74 4.35
C GLN A 38 0.79 -16.36 4.39
N GLN A 39 -0.08 -16.11 5.36
CA GLN A 39 -0.74 -14.82 5.52
C GLN A 39 0.24 -13.71 5.92
N ALA A 40 1.23 -14.01 6.77
CA ALA A 40 2.28 -13.06 7.14
C ALA A 40 3.13 -12.67 5.91
N TYR A 41 3.48 -13.64 5.07
CA TYR A 41 4.23 -13.40 3.83
C TYR A 41 3.44 -12.55 2.81
N ALA A 42 2.13 -12.80 2.70
CA ALA A 42 1.25 -12.04 1.80
C ALA A 42 1.05 -10.58 2.27
N GLN A 43 0.89 -10.34 3.57
CA GLN A 43 0.80 -8.97 4.11
C GLN A 43 2.10 -8.19 3.94
N GLN A 44 3.25 -8.85 4.08
CA GLN A 44 4.55 -8.18 3.93
C GLN A 44 4.79 -7.73 2.49
N GLN A 45 4.33 -8.47 1.47
CA GLN A 45 4.41 -8.02 0.08
C GLN A 45 3.49 -6.83 -0.23
N GLN A 46 2.31 -6.73 0.38
CA GLN A 46 1.41 -5.59 0.13
C GLN A 46 1.93 -4.27 0.71
N GLN A 47 2.66 -4.28 1.83
CA GLN A 47 3.21 -3.04 2.40
C GLN A 47 4.34 -2.43 1.54
N VAL A 48 5.14 -3.25 0.85
CA VAL A 48 6.26 -2.74 0.03
C VAL A 48 5.75 -1.97 -1.20
N TYR A 49 4.64 -2.38 -1.80
CA TYR A 49 4.07 -1.69 -2.98
C TYR A 49 3.40 -0.34 -2.65
N GLN A 50 3.00 -0.10 -1.40
CA GLN A 50 2.34 1.15 -1.03
C GLN A 50 3.32 2.31 -0.73
N GLN A 51 4.62 2.01 -0.59
CA GLN A 51 5.64 3.00 -0.27
C GLN A 51 6.36 3.58 -1.50
N GLN A 52 5.96 3.18 -2.71
CA GLN A 52 6.58 3.62 -3.97
C GLN A 52 5.68 4.56 -4.77
N ALA A 53 4.82 5.34 -4.11
CA ALA A 53 4.22 6.52 -4.72
C ALA A 53 5.32 7.59 -4.86
N PRO A 54 5.61 8.08 -6.08
CA PRO A 54 6.57 9.16 -6.26
C PRO A 54 6.11 10.37 -5.44
N PRO A 55 7.03 11.03 -4.72
CA PRO A 55 6.66 12.23 -4.01
C PRO A 55 6.20 13.25 -5.05
N GLN A 56 4.92 13.64 -4.98
CA GLN A 56 4.40 14.80 -5.70
C GLN A 56 4.99 16.04 -5.04
N GLN A 57 6.27 16.26 -5.32
CA GLN A 57 7.05 17.40 -4.86
C GLN A 57 6.78 18.58 -5.81
N SER A 58 6.33 19.67 -5.21
CA SER A 58 6.72 21.04 -5.59
C SER A 58 6.11 21.71 -6.81
N TYR A 59 5.14 21.12 -7.53
CA TYR A 59 4.54 21.81 -8.68
C TYR A 59 3.70 23.05 -8.32
N ARG A 60 3.32 23.25 -7.05
CA ARG A 60 2.47 24.38 -6.65
C ARG A 60 3.23 25.71 -6.61
N GLU A 61 4.47 25.72 -6.13
CA GLU A 61 5.27 26.96 -6.08
C GLU A 61 5.73 27.39 -7.47
N ASP A 62 6.08 26.43 -8.34
CA ASP A 62 6.48 26.73 -9.72
C ASP A 62 5.33 27.35 -10.54
N VAL A 63 4.10 26.83 -10.38
CA VAL A 63 2.91 27.36 -11.07
C VAL A 63 2.55 28.77 -10.57
N ASP A 64 2.66 29.03 -9.26
CA ASP A 64 2.45 30.37 -8.70
C ASP A 64 3.49 31.38 -9.22
N PHE A 65 4.75 30.97 -9.36
CA PHE A 65 5.81 31.83 -9.87
C PHE A 65 5.62 32.20 -11.34
N ASP A 66 5.25 31.24 -12.18
CA ASP A 66 4.94 31.48 -13.59
C ASP A 66 3.73 32.41 -13.76
N GLU A 67 2.70 32.26 -12.91
CA GLU A 67 1.54 33.15 -12.92
C GLU A 67 1.90 34.58 -12.47
N GLN A 68 2.75 34.73 -11.44
CA GLN A 68 3.27 36.03 -11.02
C GLN A 68 4.06 36.71 -12.15
N LEU A 69 4.91 35.98 -12.88
CA LEU A 69 5.64 36.51 -14.04
C LEU A 69 4.71 36.96 -15.16
N ALA A 70 3.66 36.19 -15.47
CA ALA A 70 2.66 36.55 -16.47
C ALA A 70 1.93 37.86 -16.09
N GLN A 71 1.56 38.02 -14.82
CA GLN A 71 0.93 39.24 -14.32
C GLN A 71 1.87 40.46 -14.43
N LEU A 72 3.15 40.31 -14.08
CA LEU A 72 4.16 41.38 -14.22
C LEU A 72 4.35 41.83 -15.66
N SER A 73 4.35 40.90 -16.62
CA SER A 73 4.43 41.20 -18.05
C SER A 73 3.23 42.02 -18.53
N LYS A 74 2.02 41.62 -18.14
CA LYS A 74 0.79 42.36 -18.44
C LYS A 74 0.82 43.79 -17.89
N LEU A 75 1.31 43.96 -16.65
CA LEU A 75 1.47 45.29 -16.05
C LEU A 75 2.47 46.17 -16.82
N GLY A 76 3.57 45.59 -17.31
CA GLY A 76 4.54 46.30 -18.16
C GLY A 76 3.91 46.80 -19.45
N GLN A 77 3.12 45.97 -20.13
CA GLN A 77 2.38 46.36 -21.33
C GLN A 77 1.40 47.50 -21.07
N LEU A 78 0.65 47.45 -19.96
CA LEU A 78 -0.30 48.50 -19.59
C LEU A 78 0.41 49.83 -19.28
N ARG A 79 1.59 49.78 -18.66
CA ARG A 79 2.44 50.95 -18.44
C ARG A 79 2.93 51.54 -19.76
N ASP A 80 3.42 50.71 -20.67
CA ASP A 80 3.95 51.15 -21.96
C ASP A 80 2.84 51.74 -22.87
N GLN A 81 1.60 51.27 -22.70
CA GLN A 81 0.41 51.87 -23.32
C GLN A 81 -0.04 53.19 -22.67
N GLY A 82 0.61 53.61 -21.57
CA GLY A 82 0.25 54.81 -20.81
C GLY A 82 -1.04 54.66 -19.99
N ILE A 83 -1.58 53.44 -19.85
CA ILE A 83 -2.77 53.16 -19.04
C ILE A 83 -2.41 53.18 -17.56
N LEU A 84 -1.22 52.70 -17.21
CA LEU A 84 -0.66 52.76 -15.86
C LEU A 84 0.46 53.78 -15.79
N THR A 85 0.49 54.53 -14.69
CA THR A 85 1.64 55.35 -14.33
C THR A 85 2.79 54.50 -13.79
N GLN A 86 4.01 55.03 -13.82
CA GLN A 86 5.18 54.36 -13.25
C GLN A 86 4.99 54.03 -11.75
N GLN A 87 4.34 54.93 -11.01
CA GLN A 87 4.06 54.74 -9.58
C GLN A 87 3.10 53.56 -9.33
N GLU A 88 2.04 53.44 -10.14
CA GLU A 88 1.07 52.34 -10.02
C GLU A 88 1.67 50.99 -10.42
N PHE A 89 2.50 50.98 -11.47
CA PHE A 89 3.24 49.79 -11.88
C PHE A 89 4.13 49.26 -10.75
N GLU A 90 4.89 50.14 -10.09
CA GLU A 90 5.77 49.75 -8.98
C GLU A 90 4.99 49.25 -7.76
N ALA A 91 3.89 49.90 -7.41
CA ALA A 91 3.03 49.46 -6.32
C ALA A 91 2.49 48.03 -6.57
N LYS A 92 2.04 47.75 -7.80
CA LYS A 92 1.53 46.43 -8.17
C LYS A 92 2.61 45.36 -8.26
N LYS A 93 3.80 45.70 -8.75
CA LYS A 93 4.95 44.79 -8.77
C LYS A 93 5.33 44.33 -7.36
N ARG A 94 5.37 45.25 -6.39
CA ARG A 94 5.62 44.94 -4.98
C ARG A 94 4.54 44.05 -4.38
N GLN A 95 3.27 44.35 -4.68
CA GLN A 95 2.13 43.54 -4.26
C GLN A 95 2.22 42.08 -4.75
N ILE A 96 2.62 41.87 -6.02
CA ILE A 96 2.74 40.52 -6.61
C ILE A 96 3.94 39.76 -6.05
N LEU A 97 5.06 40.43 -5.84
CA LEU A 97 6.29 39.83 -5.33
C LEU A 97 6.33 39.70 -3.80
N GLY A 98 5.36 40.27 -3.09
CA GLY A 98 5.28 40.23 -1.63
C GLY A 98 6.42 41.00 -0.92
N VAL A 99 6.97 42.04 -1.56
CA VAL A 99 8.13 42.84 -1.08
C VAL A 99 7.80 44.29 -0.77
#